data_AF-A0A2V6SU49-F1
#
_entry.id   AF-A0A2V6SU49-F1
#
_cell.length_a   1.000
_cell.length_b   1.000
_cell.length_c   1.000
_cell.angle_alpha   90.00
_cell.angle_beta   90.00
_cell.angle_gamma   90.00
#
_symmetry.space_group_name_H-M   'P 1'
#
loop_
_entity.id
_entity.type
_entity.pdbx_description
1 polymer ?
#
loop_
_entity_poly.entity_id
_entity_poly.type
_entity_poly.pdbx_seq_one_letter_code
_entity_poly.pdbx_strand_id
1 'polypeptide(L)' 'MAGRIAQVNVSPGGVPKRPVPEARVTPLGIEGDGHRDRERHGGPERALCLFALER' A
#
# COMPACT_ATOMS: atom_id res chain seq x y z
N MET A 1 -9.68 -8.36 -18.98
CA MET A 1 -10.07 -7.06 -18.41
C MET A 1 -8.82 -6.36 -17.90
N ALA A 2 -8.69 -5.06 -18.08
CA ALA A 2 -7.58 -4.27 -17.54
C ALA A 2 -8.08 -3.44 -16.35
N GLY A 3 -7.34 -3.45 -15.24
CA GLY A 3 -7.58 -2.57 -14.10
C GLY A 3 -6.83 -1.24 -14.28
N ARG A 4 -7.27 -0.19 -13.58
CA ARG A 4 -6.55 1.09 -13.48
C ARG A 4 -6.22 1.37 -12.03
N ILE A 5 -4.96 1.68 -11.75
CA ILE A 5 -4.55 2.25 -10.46
C ILE A 5 -4.95 3.73 -10.47
N ALA A 6 -5.90 4.11 -9.61
CA ALA A 6 -6.36 5.49 -9.50
C ALA A 6 -5.40 6.34 -8.65
N GLN A 7 -4.80 5.76 -7.61
CA GLN A 7 -3.93 6.43 -6.67
C GLN A 7 -3.03 5.41 -5.96
N VAL A 8 -1.79 5.80 -5.66
CA VAL A 8 -0.89 5.07 -4.77
C VAL A 8 -0.79 5.84 -3.46
N ASN A 9 -0.83 5.13 -2.34
CA ASN A 9 -0.80 5.74 -1.01
C ASN A 9 0.24 5.05 -0.13
N VAL A 10 1.01 5.84 0.61
CA VAL A 10 2.02 5.34 1.55
C VAL A 10 1.92 6.04 2.91
N SER A 11 2.40 5.37 3.95
CA SER A 11 2.70 5.96 5.26
C SER A 11 3.90 5.23 5.85
N PRO A 12 4.86 5.91 6.49
CA PRO A 12 5.98 5.23 7.16
C PRO A 12 5.55 4.35 8.35
N GLY A 13 4.24 4.26 8.64
CA GLY A 13 3.65 3.42 9.68
C GLY A 13 2.16 3.16 9.39
N GLY A 14 1.31 3.28 10.41
CA GLY A 14 -0.14 3.09 10.27
C GLY A 14 -0.84 4.16 9.41
N VAL A 15 -2.13 4.37 9.66
CA VAL A 15 -2.89 5.45 9.00
C VAL A 15 -2.55 6.84 9.59
N PRO A 16 -2.78 7.94 8.84
CA PRO A 16 -3.29 8.01 7.47
C PRO A 16 -2.21 7.75 6.41
N LYS A 17 -2.56 7.05 5.33
CA LYS A 17 -1.72 6.94 4.13
C LYS A 17 -1.97 8.14 3.21
N ARG A 18 -0.90 8.75 2.68
CA ARG A 18 -0.96 9.94 1.83
C ARG A 18 -0.67 9.58 0.36
N PRO A 19 -1.26 10.30 -0.61
CA PRO A 19 -1.01 10.04 -2.02
C PRO A 19 0.44 10.34 -2.39
N VAL A 20 1.00 9.50 -3.26
CA VAL A 20 2.29 9.73 -3.92
C VAL A 20 2.12 9.59 -5.43
N PRO A 21 2.89 10.35 -6.23
CA PRO A 21 2.79 10.30 -7.69
C PRO A 21 3.22 8.95 -8.26
N GLU A 22 4.18 8.30 -7.62
CA GLU A 22 4.72 6.99 -7.99
C GLU A 22 5.32 6.30 -6.77
N ALA A 23 5.48 4.98 -6.84
CA ALA A 23 6.19 4.23 -5.82
C ALA A 23 6.75 2.91 -6.36
N ARG A 24 7.79 2.39 -5.71
CA ARG A 24 8.43 1.13 -6.07
C ARG A 24 7.85 -0.03 -5.25
N VAL A 25 7.38 -1.07 -5.94
CA VAL A 25 6.89 -2.31 -5.31
C VAL A 25 8.06 -3.26 -5.06
N THR A 26 8.06 -3.88 -3.89
CA THR A 26 8.99 -4.91 -3.45
C THR A 26 8.21 -6.15 -2.97
N PRO A 27 8.85 -7.30 -2.74
CA PRO A 27 8.18 -8.47 -2.17
C PRO A 27 7.54 -8.25 -0.79
N LEU A 28 7.88 -7.18 -0.07
CA LEU A 28 7.36 -6.86 1.26
C LEU A 28 6.41 -5.65 1.29
N GLY A 29 6.13 -5.05 0.13
CA GLY A 29 5.25 -3.88 0.01
C GLY A 29 5.89 -2.75 -0.79
N ILE A 30 5.41 -1.53 -0.58
CA ILE A 30 5.86 -0.34 -1.29
C ILE A 30 6.96 0.36 -0.50
N GLU A 31 8.02 0.84 -1.17
CA GLU A 31 9.05 1.66 -0.54
C GLU A 31 8.44 2.92 0.11
N GLY A 32 8.74 3.13 1.40
CA GLY A 32 8.18 4.23 2.19
C GLY A 32 6.82 3.95 2.82
N ASP A 33 6.17 2.82 2.51
CA ASP A 33 4.99 2.32 3.24
C ASP A 33 5.40 1.40 4.40
N GLY A 34 4.60 1.39 5.46
CA GLY A 34 4.87 0.65 6.68
C GLY A 34 3.60 0.30 7.43
N HIS A 35 3.78 -0.31 8.61
CA HIS A 35 2.71 -0.67 9.53
C HIS A 35 3.13 -0.30 10.96
N ARG A 36 2.17 0.15 11.77
CA ARG A 36 2.41 0.41 13.19
C ARG A 36 2.49 -0.88 14.00
N ASP A 37 1.57 -1.82 13.75
CA ASP A 37 1.58 -3.17 14.31
C ASP A 37 2.23 -4.12 13.29
N ARG A 38 3.37 -4.70 13.67
CA ARG A 38 4.15 -5.64 12.85
C ARG A 38 3.96 -7.10 13.27
N GLU A 39 3.23 -7.36 14.36
CA GLU A 39 2.88 -8.72 14.78
C GLU A 39 1.76 -9.27 13.89
N ARG A 40 0.81 -8.42 13.52
CA ARG A 40 -0.38 -8.82 12.76
C ARG A 40 -0.35 -8.44 11.29
N HIS A 41 0.41 -7.41 10.92
CA HIS A 41 0.43 -6.86 9.56
C HIS A 41 1.78 -7.01 8.86
N GLY A 42 1.75 -6.94 7.52
CA GLY A 42 2.92 -7.06 6.66
C GLY A 42 3.23 -8.51 6.27
N GLY A 43 4.33 -8.68 5.52
CA GLY A 43 4.75 -9.95 4.92
C GLY A 43 4.30 -10.07 3.46
N PRO A 44 4.86 -11.04 2.71
CA PRO A 44 4.65 -11.17 1.27
C PRO A 44 3.18 -11.36 0.87
N GLU A 45 2.42 -12.12 1.67
CA GLU A 45 0.98 -12.36 1.46
C GLU A 45 0.09 -11.14 1.78
N ARG A 46 0.66 -10.08 2.37
CA ARG A 46 -0.03 -8.84 2.77
C ARG A 46 0.77 -7.59 2.35
N ALA A 47 1.52 -7.70 1.26
CA ALA A 47 2.41 -6.64 0.78
C ALA A 47 1.63 -5.41 0.27
N LEU A 48 0.45 -5.62 -0.33
CA LEU A 48 -0.39 -4.57 -0.89
C LEU A 48 -1.83 -4.71 -0.42
N CYS A 49 -2.46 -3.58 -0.08
CA CYS A 49 -3.89 -3.48 0.17
C CYS A 49 -4.54 -2.75 -1.02
N LEU A 50 -5.47 -3.42 -1.70
CA LEU A 50 -6.23 -2.83 -2.81
C LEU A 50 -7.58 -2.38 -2.29
N PHE A 51 -7.92 -1.12 -2.55
CA PHE A 51 -9.23 -0.56 -2.24
C PHE A 51 -9.87 -0.03 -3.52
N ALA A 52 -11.11 -0.44 -3.79
CA ALA A 52 -11.79 -0.06 -5.02
C ALA A 52 -12.25 1.40 -4.95
N LEU A 53 -12.06 2.13 -6.05
CA LEU A 53 -12.75 3.39 -6.26
C LEU A 53 -14.10 3.07 -6.91
N GLU A 54 -15.12 2.89 -6.08
CA GLU A 54 -16.51 2.67 -6.52
C GLU A 54 -17.05 3.94 -7.20
N ARG A 55 -18.05 3.77 -8.07
CA ARG A 55 -18.74 4.86 -8.78
C ARG A 55 -20.17 4.98 -8.30
#